data_AF-A0AAV0HZZ2-F1
#
_entry.id   AF-A0AAV0HZZ2-F1
#
_cell.length_a   1.000
_cell.length_b   1.000
_cell.length_c   1.000
_cell.angle_alpha   90.00
_cell.angle_beta   90.00
_cell.angle_gamma   90.00
#
_symmetry.space_group_name_H-M   'P 1'
#
loop_
_entity.id
_entity.type
_entity.pdbx_description
1 polymer ?
#
loop_
_entity_poly.entity_id
_entity_poly.type
_entity_poly.pdbx_seq_one_letter_code
_entity_poly.pdbx_strand_id
1 'polypeptide(L)'
;EWHLPDRCLCQFGREQCIPLEVPESQRAFHHRDGRQGTHDWPTKLAEMIAIWENRQLQDIVTPTSVGQMRYHDPYMDRYRQTSVRYVTPEGAVDGALADGIEWVKDLTHGKHEMGSEDVSFIKRMTNNLLGCIRA
;
A
#
# COMPACT_ATOMS: atom_id res chain seq x y z
N GLU A 1 -8.06 -0.72 -8.69
CA GLU A 1 -7.22 -1.09 -7.54
C GLU A 1 -7.94 -2.21 -6.79
N TRP A 2 -7.24 -3.22 -6.25
CA TRP A 2 -7.89 -4.31 -5.50
C TRP A 2 -8.41 -3.74 -4.17
N HIS A 3 -9.71 -3.53 -4.02
CA HIS A 3 -10.31 -2.94 -2.81
C HIS A 3 -10.51 -4.01 -1.72
N LEU A 4 -9.40 -4.52 -1.18
CA LEU A 4 -9.45 -5.30 0.06
C LEU A 4 -9.74 -4.35 1.25
N PRO A 5 -10.53 -4.77 2.26
CA PRO A 5 -10.80 -3.94 3.44
C PRO A 5 -9.53 -3.44 4.13
N ASP A 6 -8.53 -4.32 4.19
CA ASP A 6 -7.23 -4.02 4.76
C ASP A 6 -6.47 -2.99 3.92
N ARG A 7 -6.80 -2.79 2.63
CA ARG A 7 -6.10 -1.86 1.73
C ARG A 7 -6.56 -0.41 1.83
N CYS A 8 -7.66 -0.14 2.54
CA CYS A 8 -8.23 1.20 2.69
C CYS A 8 -8.12 1.75 4.13
N LEU A 9 -7.27 1.18 4.97
CA LEU A 9 -7.08 1.65 6.36
C LEU A 9 -6.11 2.84 6.45
N CYS A 10 -5.17 2.94 5.52
CA CYS A 10 -4.21 4.06 5.41
C CYS A 10 -4.89 5.45 5.36
N GLN A 11 -6.00 5.61 4.63
CA GLN A 11 -6.76 6.87 4.57
C GLN A 11 -7.32 7.31 5.93
N PHE A 12 -7.47 6.40 6.88
CA PHE A 12 -7.95 6.68 8.23
C PHE A 12 -6.81 6.75 9.26
N GLY A 13 -5.55 6.70 8.82
CA GLY A 13 -4.39 6.66 9.70
C GLY A 13 -4.36 5.42 10.61
N ARG A 14 -5.02 4.33 10.20
CA ARG A 14 -5.06 3.07 10.95
C ARG A 14 -3.92 2.18 10.51
N GLU A 15 -3.32 1.51 11.49
CA GLU A 15 -2.32 0.48 11.25
C GLU A 15 -2.84 -0.49 10.19
N GLN A 16 -1.97 -0.94 9.31
CA GLN A 16 -2.37 -1.74 8.16
C GLN A 16 -1.37 -2.88 8.01
N CYS A 17 -1.87 -4.11 7.83
CA CYS A 17 -1.00 -5.21 7.48
C CYS A 17 -0.37 -4.96 6.10
N ILE A 18 0.87 -5.42 5.91
CA ILE A 18 1.46 -5.45 4.58
C ILE A 18 0.53 -6.28 3.68
N PRO A 19 0.04 -5.73 2.55
CA PRO A 19 -0.95 -6.44 1.76
C PRO A 19 -0.41 -7.79 1.32
N LEU A 20 -1.05 -8.86 1.78
CA LEU A 20 -0.79 -10.22 1.31
C LEU A 20 -1.17 -10.32 -0.18
N GLU A 21 -0.64 -11.35 -0.83
CA GLU A 21 -1.10 -11.72 -2.16
C GLU A 21 -2.63 -11.86 -2.15
N VAL A 22 -3.25 -11.41 -3.23
CA VAL A 22 -4.70 -11.43 -3.32
C VAL A 22 -5.16 -12.90 -3.27
N PRO A 23 -6.09 -13.25 -2.36
CA PRO A 23 -6.69 -14.57 -2.35
C PRO A 23 -7.17 -15.00 -3.73
N GLU A 24 -6.98 -16.30 -4.04
CA GLU A 24 -7.34 -16.88 -5.34
C GLU A 24 -8.84 -16.67 -5.66
N SER A 25 -9.69 -16.74 -4.64
CA SER A 25 -11.13 -16.49 -4.72
C SER A 25 -11.43 -15.11 -5.33
N GLN A 26 -10.76 -14.06 -4.85
CA GLN A 26 -10.92 -12.69 -5.34
C GLN A 26 -10.32 -12.52 -6.74
N ARG A 27 -9.20 -13.19 -7.03
CA ARG A 27 -8.63 -13.22 -8.40
C ARG A 27 -9.60 -13.79 -9.42
N ALA A 28 -10.29 -14.87 -9.07
CA ALA A 28 -11.29 -15.50 -9.93
C ALA A 28 -12.50 -14.60 -10.23
N PHE A 29 -12.90 -13.73 -9.31
CA PHE A 29 -13.98 -12.77 -9.53
C PHE A 29 -13.56 -11.57 -10.40
N HIS A 30 -12.35 -11.03 -10.21
CA HIS A 30 -11.91 -9.81 -10.89
C HIS A 30 -11.50 -10.02 -12.36
N HIS A 31 -11.10 -11.23 -12.78
CA HIS A 31 -10.73 -11.50 -14.17
C HIS A 31 -11.95 -11.65 -15.11
N ARG A 32 -13.16 -11.80 -14.56
CA ARG A 32 -14.37 -12.03 -15.37
C ARG A 32 -14.94 -10.69 -15.87
N ASP A 33 -14.60 -10.33 -17.10
CA ASP A 33 -15.19 -9.19 -17.80
C ASP A 33 -16.58 -9.55 -18.36
N GLY A 34 -17.61 -8.78 -17.96
CA GLY A 34 -18.99 -8.95 -18.41
C GLY A 34 -19.29 -8.34 -19.78
N ARG A 35 -18.29 -7.75 -20.46
CA ARG A 35 -18.45 -7.02 -21.73
C ARG A 35 -18.35 -7.87 -22.99
N GLN A 36 -17.90 -9.12 -22.90
CA GLN A 36 -17.94 -10.06 -24.04
C GLN A 36 -19.33 -10.72 -24.12
N GLY A 37 -19.77 -11.21 -25.28
CA GLY A 37 -21.18 -11.41 -25.69
C GLY A 37 -22.12 -12.30 -24.85
N THR A 38 -22.94 -13.11 -25.52
CA THR A 38 -24.03 -13.88 -24.91
C THR A 38 -23.48 -14.89 -23.89
N HIS A 39 -23.61 -14.57 -22.62
CA HIS A 39 -23.14 -15.40 -21.53
C HIS A 39 -24.29 -16.20 -20.93
N ASP A 40 -24.04 -17.49 -20.67
CA ASP A 40 -24.91 -18.32 -19.82
C ASP A 40 -24.72 -17.89 -18.35
N TRP A 41 -25.41 -16.80 -17.99
CA TRP A 41 -25.37 -16.21 -16.66
C TRP A 41 -25.71 -17.18 -15.53
N PRO A 42 -26.72 -18.07 -15.66
CA PRO A 42 -26.98 -19.09 -14.64
C PRO A 42 -25.76 -19.93 -14.28
N THR A 43 -25.04 -20.47 -15.26
CA THR A 43 -23.86 -21.32 -15.03
C THR A 43 -22.71 -20.51 -14.43
N LYS A 44 -22.47 -19.30 -14.96
CA LYS A 44 -21.45 -18.40 -14.39
C LYS A 44 -21.76 -17.99 -12.95
N LEU A 45 -23.03 -17.76 -12.63
CA LEU A 45 -23.47 -17.39 -11.29
C LEU A 45 -23.32 -18.57 -10.33
N ALA A 46 -23.62 -19.80 -10.76
CA ALA A 46 -23.44 -21.01 -9.95
C ALA A 46 -21.96 -21.22 -9.58
N GLU A 47 -21.03 -21.05 -10.54
CA GLU A 47 -19.59 -21.08 -10.25
C GLU A 47 -19.17 -20.00 -9.25
N MET A 48 -19.71 -18.78 -9.39
CA MET A 48 -19.43 -17.67 -8.47
C MET A 48 -19.94 -17.97 -7.06
N ILE A 49 -21.14 -18.53 -6.94
CA ILE A 49 -21.72 -18.95 -5.66
C ILE A 49 -20.83 -20.01 -5.01
N ALA A 50 -20.37 -21.01 -5.76
CA ALA A 50 -19.50 -22.06 -5.23
C ALA A 50 -18.16 -21.52 -4.73
N ILE A 51 -17.53 -20.57 -5.45
CA ILE A 51 -16.30 -19.91 -5.00
C ILE A 51 -16.58 -19.09 -3.74
N TRP A 52 -17.69 -18.35 -3.70
CA TRP A 52 -18.07 -17.52 -2.57
C TRP A 52 -18.36 -18.33 -1.30
N GLU A 53 -19.04 -19.46 -1.43
CA GLU A 53 -19.34 -20.38 -0.32
C GLU A 53 -18.06 -20.96 0.28
N ASN A 54 -17.08 -21.29 -0.57
CA ASN A 54 -15.80 -21.88 -0.14
C ASN A 54 -14.71 -20.85 0.20
N ARG A 55 -15.03 -19.54 0.20
CA ARG A 55 -14.03 -18.47 0.38
C ARG A 55 -13.24 -18.60 1.68
N GLN A 56 -13.84 -19.09 2.76
CA GLN A 56 -13.14 -19.25 4.06
C GLN A 56 -12.00 -20.26 4.00
N LEU A 57 -11.98 -21.15 3.00
CA LEU A 57 -10.89 -22.11 2.76
C LEU A 57 -9.76 -21.51 1.90
N GLN A 58 -10.01 -20.39 1.24
CA GLN A 58 -9.10 -19.76 0.27
C GLN A 58 -8.63 -18.36 0.70
N ASP A 59 -9.34 -17.72 1.63
CA ASP A 59 -9.04 -16.38 2.12
C ASP A 59 -8.28 -16.47 3.43
N ILE A 60 -7.05 -15.94 3.44
CA ILE A 60 -6.30 -15.73 4.68
C ILE A 60 -7.02 -14.61 5.44
N VAL A 61 -7.61 -14.94 6.58
CA VAL A 61 -8.18 -13.95 7.50
C VAL A 61 -7.02 -13.27 8.23
N THR A 62 -6.61 -12.10 7.75
CA THR A 62 -5.69 -11.24 8.49
C THR A 62 -6.40 -10.66 9.70
N PRO A 63 -5.78 -10.67 10.90
CA PRO A 63 -6.36 -9.98 12.05
C PRO A 63 -6.55 -8.50 11.74
N THR A 64 -7.73 -7.97 12.07
CA THR A 64 -8.02 -6.53 11.95
C THR A 64 -7.05 -5.76 12.83
N SER A 65 -6.25 -4.89 12.22
CA SER A 65 -5.33 -3.99 12.92
C SER A 65 -6.11 -2.92 13.67
N VAL A 66 -5.82 -2.77 14.97
CA VAL A 66 -6.54 -1.84 15.88
C VAL A 66 -5.68 -0.61 16.22
N GLY A 67 -4.42 -0.57 15.81
CA GLY A 67 -3.48 0.50 16.10
C GLY A 67 -3.64 1.77 15.26
N GLN A 68 -3.00 2.85 15.72
CA GLN A 68 -2.72 4.03 14.90
C GLN A 68 -1.45 3.78 14.10
N MET A 69 -1.48 4.11 12.80
CA MET A 69 -0.35 3.93 11.91
C MET A 69 0.79 4.85 12.33
N ARG A 70 1.95 4.25 12.61
CA ARG A 70 3.17 4.99 12.96
C ARG A 70 3.87 5.45 11.68
N TYR A 71 4.75 6.44 11.82
CA TYR A 71 5.50 6.95 10.68
C TYR A 71 6.41 5.87 10.05
N HIS A 72 7.09 5.09 10.90
CA HIS A 72 7.95 3.93 10.57
C HIS A 72 7.21 2.59 10.71
N ASP A 73 5.92 2.57 10.42
CA ASP A 73 5.19 1.32 10.33
C ASP A 73 5.70 0.53 9.10
N PRO A 74 5.93 -0.80 9.19
CA PRO A 74 6.35 -1.62 8.05
C PRO A 74 5.50 -1.41 6.79
N TYR A 75 4.19 -1.13 6.95
CA TYR A 75 3.34 -0.76 5.84
C TYR A 75 3.73 0.60 5.22
N MET A 76 3.97 1.62 6.04
CA MET A 76 4.32 2.96 5.58
C MET A 76 5.67 2.98 4.87
N ASP A 77 6.65 2.23 5.34
CA ASP A 77 7.95 2.13 4.66
C ASP A 77 7.80 1.51 3.27
N ARG A 78 7.05 0.40 3.16
CA ARG A 78 6.74 -0.23 1.87
C ARG A 78 5.94 0.73 0.97
N TYR A 79 4.92 1.39 1.51
CA TYR A 79 4.08 2.33 0.76
C TYR A 79 4.92 3.47 0.17
N ARG A 80 5.79 4.10 0.96
CA ARG A 80 6.64 5.20 0.48
C ARG A 80 7.67 4.75 -0.55
N GLN A 81 8.10 3.50 -0.51
CA GLN A 81 9.04 2.94 -1.47
C GLN A 81 8.39 2.56 -2.80
N THR A 82 7.12 2.12 -2.78
CA THR A 82 6.47 1.50 -3.95
C THR A 82 5.41 2.37 -4.63
N SER A 83 4.82 3.32 -3.90
CA SER A 83 3.75 4.17 -4.43
C SER A 83 4.29 5.51 -4.95
N VAL A 84 3.61 6.04 -5.96
CA VAL A 84 3.74 7.45 -6.32
C VAL A 84 2.96 8.25 -5.28
N ARG A 85 3.68 8.90 -4.35
CA ARG A 85 3.07 9.64 -3.24
C ARG A 85 2.44 10.97 -3.65
N TYR A 86 2.97 11.58 -4.71
CA TYR A 86 2.60 12.94 -5.08
C TYR A 86 2.41 13.02 -6.59
N VAL A 87 1.28 13.58 -6.99
CA VAL A 87 0.95 13.82 -8.40
C VAL A 87 1.64 15.10 -8.90
N THR A 88 1.84 16.07 -8.01
CA THR A 88 2.40 17.39 -8.30
C THR A 88 3.84 17.53 -7.78
N PRO A 89 4.71 18.30 -8.47
CA PRO A 89 6.05 18.62 -7.99
C PRO A 89 6.08 19.27 -6.60
N GLU A 90 5.15 20.17 -6.30
CA GLU A 90 5.08 20.88 -5.01
C GLU A 90 4.82 19.89 -3.87
N GLY A 91 3.82 19.02 -4.02
CA GLY A 91 3.56 17.94 -3.08
C GLY A 91 4.76 17.00 -2.89
N ALA A 92 5.55 16.76 -3.94
CA ALA A 92 6.77 15.96 -3.82
C ALA A 92 7.84 16.63 -2.96
N VAL A 93 7.97 17.96 -3.06
CA VAL A 93 8.87 18.75 -2.22
C VAL A 93 8.39 18.76 -0.77
N ASP A 94 7.11 19.06 -0.53
CA ASP A 94 6.50 19.05 0.81
C ASP A 94 6.68 17.68 1.49
N GLY A 95 6.49 16.62 0.71
CA GLY A 95 6.67 15.25 1.15
C GLY A 95 8.09 14.92 1.55
N ALA A 96 9.07 15.31 0.74
CA ALA A 96 10.48 15.07 1.03
C ALA A 96 10.95 15.90 2.25
N LEU A 97 10.43 17.11 2.43
CA LEU A 97 10.71 17.90 3.63
C LEU A 97 10.15 17.24 4.90
N ALA A 98 8.88 16.82 4.86
CA ALA A 98 8.26 16.09 5.97
C ALA A 98 9.04 14.82 6.30
N ASP A 99 9.54 14.12 5.28
CA ASP A 99 10.32 12.91 5.48
C ASP A 99 11.66 13.17 6.19
N GLY A 100 12.35 14.22 5.78
CA GLY A 100 13.63 14.63 6.38
C GLY A 100 13.48 15.09 7.83
N ILE A 101 12.40 15.81 8.16
CA ILE A 101 12.14 16.27 9.54
C ILE A 101 11.94 15.09 10.49
N GLU A 102 11.15 14.10 10.10
CA GLU A 102 10.92 12.94 10.97
C GLU A 102 12.22 12.13 11.15
N TRP A 103 13.04 11.99 10.11
CA TRP A 103 14.34 11.34 10.22
C TRP A 103 15.29 12.06 11.20
N VAL A 104 15.36 13.39 11.15
CA VAL A 104 16.13 14.19 12.11
C VAL A 104 15.60 14.00 13.54
N LYS A 105 14.29 13.92 13.70
CA LYS A 105 13.66 13.63 14.99
C LYS A 105 14.06 12.26 15.54
N ASP A 106 14.15 11.22 14.70
CA ASP A 106 14.56 9.89 15.19
C ASP A 106 16.05 9.79 15.53
N LEU A 107 16.91 10.50 14.79
CA LEU A 107 18.32 10.66 15.16
C LEU A 107 18.48 11.35 16.52
N THR A 108 17.77 12.47 16.72
CA THR A 108 17.89 13.27 17.95
C THR A 108 17.35 12.54 19.18
N HIS A 109 16.38 11.63 19.00
CA HIS A 109 15.88 10.76 20.06
C HIS A 109 16.69 9.49 20.26
N GLY A 110 17.80 9.28 19.53
CA GLY A 110 18.66 8.10 19.66
C GLY A 110 17.96 6.79 19.31
N LYS A 111 16.88 6.85 18.53
CA LYS A 111 16.10 5.67 18.12
C LYS A 111 16.70 4.96 16.90
N HIS A 112 17.69 5.58 16.26
CA HIS A 112 18.24 5.13 15.00
C HIS A 112 19.73 5.49 14.89
N GLU A 113 20.60 4.51 14.65
CA GLU A 113 22.00 4.73 14.31
C GLU A 113 22.12 4.84 12.78
N MET A 114 22.85 5.85 12.29
CA MET A 114 22.94 6.16 10.87
C MET A 114 23.68 5.04 10.11
N GLY A 115 22.92 4.20 9.40
CA GLY A 115 23.39 3.09 8.59
C GLY A 115 23.59 3.44 7.11
N SER A 116 24.07 2.48 6.32
CA SER A 116 24.30 2.68 4.88
C SER A 116 23.00 2.88 4.08
N GLU A 117 21.89 2.29 4.54
CA GLU A 117 20.57 2.46 3.93
C GLU A 117 20.02 3.88 4.14
N ASP A 118 20.34 4.53 5.26
CA ASP A 118 19.95 5.92 5.52
C ASP A 118 20.62 6.89 4.56
N VAL A 119 21.92 6.68 4.32
CA VAL A 119 22.67 7.48 3.35
C VAL A 119 22.06 7.33 1.94
N SER A 120 21.59 6.12 1.60
CA SER A 120 20.91 5.87 0.33
C SER A 120 19.54 6.56 0.25
N PHE A 121 18.80 6.57 1.36
CA PHE A 121 17.51 7.25 1.48
C PHE A 121 17.67 8.77 1.34
N ILE A 122 18.63 9.37 2.05
CA ILE A 122 18.94 10.81 1.96
C ILE A 122 19.35 11.17 0.54
N LYS A 123 20.24 10.39 -0.09
CA LYS A 123 20.61 10.62 -1.49
C LYS A 123 19.39 10.58 -2.42
N ARG A 124 18.47 9.63 -2.22
CA ARG A 124 17.24 9.53 -3.00
C ARG A 124 16.32 10.73 -2.74
N MET A 125 16.15 11.15 -1.49
CA MET A 125 15.35 12.31 -1.09
C MET A 125 15.89 13.59 -1.73
N THR A 126 17.20 13.83 -1.63
CA THR A 126 17.87 14.99 -2.22
C THR A 126 17.79 14.98 -3.74
N ASN A 127 17.95 13.81 -4.38
CA ASN A 127 17.83 13.69 -5.84
C ASN A 127 16.39 13.93 -6.32
N ASN A 128 15.39 13.45 -5.57
CA ASN A 128 13.98 13.71 -5.88
C ASN A 128 13.67 15.22 -5.74
N LEU A 129 14.11 15.86 -4.66
CA LEU A 129 13.98 17.31 -4.46
C LEU A 129 14.65 18.12 -5.58
N LEU A 130 15.89 17.77 -5.94
CA LEU A 130 16.61 18.42 -7.03
C LEU A 130 15.98 18.17 -8.40
N GLY A 131 15.37 17.00 -8.60
CA GLY A 131 14.60 16.68 -9.81
C GLY A 131 13.33 17.51 -9.94
N CYS A 132 12.61 17.73 -8.83
CA CYS A 132 11.41 18.57 -8.80
C CYS A 132 11.70 20.06 -8.99
N ILE A 133 12.85 20.56 -8.52
CA ILE A 133 13.24 21.97 -8.69
C ILE A 133 13.69 22.29 -10.13
N ARG A 134 14.08 21.28 -10.91
CA ARG A 134 14.63 21.44 -12.28
C ARG A 134 13.60 21.22 -13.40
N ALA A 135 12.37 20.82 -13.09
CA ALA A 135 11.26 20.64 -14.03
C ALA A 135 10.39 21.91 -14.07
#